data_AF-A0A9C8FW03-F1
#
_entry.id   AF-A0A9C8FW03-F1
#
_cell.length_a   1.000
_cell.length_b   1.000
_cell.length_c   1.000
_cell.angle_alpha   90.00
_cell.angle_beta   90.00
_cell.angle_gamma   90.00
#
_symmetry.space_group_name_H-M   'P 1'
#
loop_
_entity.id
_entity.type
_entity.pdbx_description
1 polymer ?
#
loop_
_entity_poly.entity_id
_entity_poly.type
_entity_poly.pdbx_seq_one_letter_code
_entity_poly.pdbx_strand_id
1 'polypeptide(L)'
;MLITIPKVLREKLGEEAAEGLIELFNNFSDHTHNSVIELSVEKFERRLAEEIGKFRSEVAEQHAGLRSEMHEQNAGLRAEMNEQIAGLRAELVEKIERTHTSTIRWMFLFWVGQIGVLLGMFLAFFR
;
A
#
# COMPACT_ATOMS: atom_id res chain seq x y z
N MET A 1 19.99 -46.04 -18.58
CA MET A 1 19.12 -46.69 -19.61
C MET A 1 19.95 -47.82 -20.21
N LEU A 2 19.46 -49.05 -20.33
CA LEU A 2 20.26 -50.16 -20.88
C LEU A 2 20.21 -50.11 -22.42
N ILE A 3 21.31 -49.68 -23.05
CA ILE A 3 21.43 -49.65 -24.50
C ILE A 3 21.85 -51.04 -24.97
N THR A 4 20.98 -51.71 -25.74
CA THR A 4 21.27 -53.02 -26.34
C THR A 4 21.64 -52.88 -27.81
N ILE A 5 22.60 -53.68 -28.28
CA ILE A 5 22.98 -53.70 -29.70
C ILE A 5 22.02 -54.58 -30.52
N PRO A 6 21.47 -54.07 -31.64
CA PRO A 6 20.71 -54.87 -32.59
C PRO A 6 21.50 -56.08 -33.11
N LYS A 7 20.86 -57.26 -33.23
CA LYS A 7 21.50 -58.53 -33.67
C LYS A 7 22.38 -58.39 -34.92
N VAL A 8 21.92 -57.63 -35.91
CA VAL A 8 22.64 -57.41 -37.19
C VAL A 8 24.00 -56.76 -36.99
N LEU A 9 24.11 -55.81 -36.05
CA LEU A 9 25.37 -55.15 -35.73
C LEU A 9 26.29 -56.08 -34.95
N ARG A 10 25.73 -56.91 -34.05
CA ARG A 10 26.48 -57.90 -33.27
C ARG A 10 27.11 -58.98 -34.16
N GLU A 11 26.36 -59.49 -35.16
CA GLU A 11 26.88 -60.46 -36.13
C GLU A 11 27.99 -59.89 -37.03
N LYS A 12 27.92 -58.60 -37.38
CA LYS A 12 28.92 -57.94 -38.24
C LYS A 12 30.16 -57.47 -37.50
N LEU A 13 30.03 -57.04 -36.25
CA LEU A 13 31.11 -56.53 -35.41
C LEU A 13 31.84 -57.64 -34.64
N GLY A 14 31.17 -58.76 -34.37
CA GLY A 14 31.65 -59.78 -33.44
C GLY A 14 31.28 -59.46 -31.99
N GLU A 15 31.33 -60.48 -31.12
CA GLU A 15 30.83 -60.39 -29.74
C GLU A 15 31.64 -59.39 -28.88
N GLU A 16 32.98 -59.44 -28.94
CA GLU A 16 33.86 -58.52 -28.18
C GLU A 16 33.68 -57.05 -28.58
N ALA A 17 33.60 -56.76 -29.89
CA ALA A 17 33.42 -55.40 -30.36
C ALA A 17 32.02 -54.86 -30.04
N ALA A 18 30.99 -55.72 -30.03
CA ALA A 18 29.66 -55.35 -29.59
C ALA A 18 29.62 -55.03 -28.08
N GLU A 19 30.30 -55.81 -27.24
CA GLU A 19 30.39 -55.53 -25.81
C GLU A 19 31.12 -54.20 -25.52
N GLY A 20 32.27 -53.95 -26.17
CA GLY A 20 32.97 -52.68 -26.03
C GLY A 20 32.14 -51.47 -26.47
N LEU A 21 31.32 -51.63 -27.51
CA LEU A 21 30.43 -50.57 -27.98
C LEU A 21 29.25 -50.32 -27.01
N ILE A 22 28.73 -51.35 -26.36
CA ILE A 22 27.72 -51.21 -25.27
C ILE A 22 28.32 -50.44 -24.09
N GLU A 23 29.55 -50.76 -23.69
CA GLU A 23 30.24 -50.08 -22.59
C GLU A 23 30.45 -48.59 -22.90
N LEU A 24 30.91 -48.27 -24.12
CA LEU A 24 31.08 -46.89 -24.58
C LEU A 24 29.75 -46.12 -24.59
N PHE A 25 28.67 -46.72 -25.11
CA PHE A 25 27.36 -46.08 -25.15
C PHE A 25 26.76 -45.86 -23.76
N ASN A 26 26.91 -46.83 -22.85
CA ASN A 26 26.44 -46.68 -21.47
C ASN A 26 27.23 -45.58 -20.75
N ASN A 27 28.57 -45.56 -20.87
CA ASN A 27 29.40 -44.51 -20.28
C ASN A 27 29.03 -43.12 -20.82
N PHE A 28 28.90 -42.99 -22.14
CA PHE A 28 28.49 -41.73 -22.76
C PHE A 28 27.08 -41.30 -22.35
N SER A 29 26.12 -42.23 -22.30
CA SER A 29 24.75 -41.95 -21.86
C SER A 29 24.70 -41.51 -20.41
N ASP A 30 25.43 -42.18 -19.52
CA ASP A 30 25.46 -41.85 -18.09
C ASP A 30 26.14 -40.51 -17.86
N HIS A 31 27.24 -40.24 -18.56
CA HIS A 31 27.91 -38.95 -18.53
C HIS A 31 26.98 -37.82 -19.04
N THR A 32 26.30 -38.04 -20.16
CA THR A 32 25.37 -37.05 -20.74
C THR A 32 24.20 -36.79 -19.78
N HIS A 33 23.60 -37.84 -19.23
CA HIS A 33 22.49 -37.73 -18.30
C HIS A 33 22.89 -36.96 -17.03
N ASN A 34 24.05 -37.27 -16.45
CA ASN A 34 24.56 -36.57 -15.29
C ASN A 34 24.87 -35.10 -15.59
N SER A 35 25.54 -34.80 -16.72
CA SER A 35 25.82 -33.44 -17.15
C SER A 35 24.54 -32.62 -17.37
N VAL A 36 23.50 -33.24 -17.96
CA VAL A 36 22.20 -32.58 -18.13
C VAL A 36 21.53 -32.30 -16.78
N ILE A 37 21.57 -33.24 -15.84
CA ILE A 37 21.04 -33.03 -14.48
C ILE A 37 21.78 -31.88 -13.80
N GLU A 38 23.11 -31.89 -13.81
CA GLU A 38 23.94 -30.87 -13.17
C GLU A 38 23.64 -29.47 -13.74
N LEU A 39 23.63 -29.33 -15.06
CA LEU A 39 23.28 -28.08 -15.73
C LEU A 39 21.84 -27.64 -15.42
N SER A 40 20.91 -28.58 -15.30
CA SER A 40 19.51 -28.28 -14.98
C SER A 40 19.37 -27.78 -13.55
N VAL A 41 20.07 -28.40 -12.60
CA VAL A 41 20.10 -28.00 -11.19
C VAL A 41 20.73 -26.62 -11.05
N GLU A 42 21.91 -26.39 -11.62
CA GLU A 42 22.59 -25.09 -11.57
C GLU A 42 21.70 -23.97 -12.14
N LYS A 43 21.07 -24.22 -13.29
CA LYS A 43 20.15 -23.25 -13.91
C LYS A 43 18.93 -22.98 -13.05
N PHE A 44 18.40 -24.01 -12.38
CA PHE A 44 17.25 -23.89 -11.50
C PHE A 44 17.61 -23.12 -10.22
N GLU A 45 18.73 -23.45 -9.58
CA GLU A 45 19.24 -22.73 -8.41
C GLU A 45 19.50 -21.25 -8.72
N ARG A 46 20.12 -20.95 -9.86
CA ARG A 46 20.34 -19.56 -10.30
C ARG A 46 19.01 -18.82 -10.48
N ARG A 47 18.04 -19.42 -11.17
CA ARG A 47 16.72 -18.81 -11.38
C ARG A 47 15.98 -18.59 -10.06
N LEU A 48 16.04 -19.55 -9.14
CA LEU A 48 15.44 -19.41 -7.82
C LEU A 48 16.09 -18.26 -7.03
N ALA A 49 17.41 -18.15 -7.05
CA ALA A 49 18.11 -17.05 -6.39
C ALA A 49 17.72 -15.69 -6.97
N GLU A 50 17.61 -15.59 -8.30
CA GLU A 50 17.16 -14.38 -9.00
C GLU A 50 15.72 -14.01 -8.61
N GLU A 51 14.78 -14.95 -8.66
CA GLU A 51 13.38 -14.69 -8.32
C GLU A 51 13.18 -14.36 -6.83
N ILE A 52 13.91 -15.01 -5.92
CA ILE A 52 13.92 -14.65 -4.50
C ILE A 52 14.48 -13.23 -4.32
N GLY A 53 15.52 -12.86 -5.06
CA GLY A 53 16.09 -11.52 -5.05
C GLY A 53 15.08 -10.45 -5.50
N LYS A 54 14.42 -10.68 -6.63
CA LYS A 54 13.37 -9.79 -7.15
C LYS A 54 12.22 -9.66 -6.17
N PHE A 55 11.69 -10.78 -5.67
CA PHE A 55 10.58 -10.78 -4.72
C PHE A 55 10.93 -10.00 -3.44
N ARG A 56 12.15 -10.17 -2.90
CA ARG A 56 12.60 -9.38 -1.74
C ARG A 56 12.66 -7.88 -2.05
N SER A 57 13.11 -7.50 -3.25
CA SER A 57 13.14 -6.11 -3.69
C SER A 57 11.73 -5.53 -3.81
N GLU A 58 10.81 -6.23 -4.47
CA GLU A 58 9.42 -5.82 -4.63
C GLU A 58 8.72 -5.64 -3.29
N VAL A 59 8.89 -6.59 -2.36
CA VAL A 59 8.34 -6.49 -1.00
C VAL A 59 8.91 -5.29 -0.25
N ALA A 60 10.22 -5.02 -0.37
CA ALA A 60 10.84 -3.87 0.27
C ALA A 60 10.32 -2.54 -0.29
N GLU A 61 10.15 -2.46 -1.62
CA GLU A 61 9.59 -1.30 -2.31
C GLU A 61 8.13 -1.05 -1.91
N GLN A 62 7.29 -2.09 -1.93
CA GLN A 62 5.89 -2.00 -1.50
C GLN A 62 5.76 -1.56 -0.04
N HIS A 63 6.60 -2.10 0.85
CA HIS A 63 6.60 -1.70 2.26
C HIS A 63 7.02 -0.23 2.44
N ALA A 64 8.02 0.24 1.68
CA ALA A 64 8.43 1.64 1.69
C ALA A 64 7.32 2.56 1.14
N GLY A 65 6.68 2.16 0.03
CA GLY A 65 5.54 2.86 -0.56
C GLY A 65 4.38 3.01 0.42
N LEU A 66 3.94 1.91 1.03
CA LEU A 66 2.86 1.93 2.03
C LEU A 66 3.17 2.83 3.23
N ARG A 67 4.42 2.81 3.72
CA ARG A 67 4.85 3.71 4.80
C ARG A 67 4.75 5.18 4.36
N SER A 68 5.16 5.50 3.14
CA SER A 68 5.06 6.86 2.59
C SER A 68 3.60 7.31 2.47
N GLU A 69 2.74 6.49 1.88
CA GLU A 69 1.30 6.76 1.74
C GLU A 69 0.64 6.99 3.11
N MET A 70 0.97 6.17 4.11
CA MET A 70 0.44 6.33 5.47
C MET A 70 0.88 7.66 6.11
N HIS A 71 2.14 8.08 5.90
CA HIS A 71 2.62 9.37 6.39
C HIS A 71 1.91 10.54 5.70
N GLU A 72 1.72 10.46 4.39
CA GLU A 72 1.01 11.48 3.61
C GLU A 72 -0.45 11.60 4.05
N GLN A 73 -1.16 10.47 4.17
CA GLN A 73 -2.54 10.46 4.66
C GLN A 73 -2.66 11.04 6.08
N ASN A 74 -1.71 10.72 6.98
CA ASN A 74 -1.72 11.29 8.33
C ASN A 74 -1.50 12.80 8.31
N ALA A 75 -0.57 13.29 7.49
CA ALA A 75 -0.35 14.72 7.31
C ALA A 75 -1.60 15.42 6.73
N GLY A 76 -2.23 14.82 5.72
CA GLY A 76 -3.47 15.29 5.12
C GLY A 76 -4.61 15.39 6.14
N LEU A 77 -4.85 14.32 6.91
CA LEU A 77 -5.87 14.31 7.97
C LEU A 77 -5.63 15.37 9.03
N ARG A 78 -4.37 15.60 9.43
CA ARG A 78 -4.02 16.66 10.39
C ARG A 78 -4.29 18.05 9.82
N ALA A 79 -3.98 18.27 8.54
CA ALA A 79 -4.24 19.54 7.88
C ALA A 79 -5.76 19.81 7.79
N GLU A 80 -6.53 18.83 7.34
CA GLU A 80 -7.98 18.90 7.25
C GLU A 80 -8.64 19.16 8.61
N MET A 81 -8.20 18.45 9.66
CA MET A 81 -8.68 18.68 11.02
C MET A 81 -8.38 20.10 11.51
N ASN A 82 -7.18 20.62 11.24
CA ASN A 82 -6.83 21.99 11.63
C ASN A 82 -7.67 23.03 10.90
N GLU A 83 -7.94 22.81 9.61
CA GLU A 83 -8.82 23.67 8.81
C GLU A 83 -10.25 23.66 9.36
N GLN A 84 -10.81 22.47 9.64
CA GLN A 84 -12.14 22.35 10.24
C GLN A 84 -12.22 23.04 11.61
N ILE A 85 -11.20 22.88 12.47
CA ILE A 85 -11.15 23.57 13.78
C ILE A 85 -11.10 25.09 13.59
N ALA A 86 -10.31 25.59 12.64
CA ALA A 86 -10.24 27.02 12.35
C ALA A 86 -11.58 27.55 11.85
N GLY A 87 -12.26 26.83 10.95
CA GLY A 87 -13.59 27.14 10.46
C GLY A 87 -14.63 27.22 11.60
N LEU A 88 -14.70 26.17 12.43
CA LEU A 88 -15.62 26.13 13.58
C LEU A 88 -15.36 27.28 14.58
N ARG A 89 -14.10 27.65 14.80
CA ARG A 89 -13.75 28.80 15.65
C ARG A 89 -14.24 30.11 15.05
N ALA A 90 -14.06 30.32 13.75
CA ALA A 90 -14.53 31.52 13.07
C ALA A 90 -16.07 31.63 13.13
N GLU A 91 -16.78 30.54 12.84
CA GLU A 91 -18.24 30.47 12.94
C GLU A 91 -18.73 30.77 14.36
N LEU A 92 -18.05 30.26 15.38
CA LEU A 92 -18.41 30.50 16.77
C LEU A 92 -18.24 31.98 17.16
N VAL A 93 -17.11 32.59 16.77
CA VAL A 93 -16.86 34.02 17.01
C VAL A 93 -17.92 34.87 16.34
N GLU A 94 -18.24 34.60 15.07
CA GLU A 94 -19.29 35.31 14.35
C GLU A 94 -20.65 35.18 15.04
N LYS A 95 -21.01 33.97 15.48
CA LYS A 95 -22.27 33.73 16.19
C LYS A 95 -22.33 34.48 17.52
N ILE A 96 -21.22 34.56 18.26
CA ILE A 96 -21.14 35.33 19.50
C ILE A 96 -21.33 36.82 19.22
N GLU A 97 -20.64 37.39 18.24
CA GLU A 97 -20.74 38.81 17.87
C GLU A 97 -22.16 39.18 17.41
N ARG A 98 -22.77 38.35 16.57
CA ARG A 98 -24.17 38.52 16.15
C ARG A 98 -25.12 38.47 17.34
N THR A 99 -24.94 37.51 18.25
CA THR A 99 -25.76 37.39 19.46
C THR A 99 -25.62 38.63 20.34
N HIS A 100 -24.38 39.06 20.61
CA HIS A 100 -24.10 40.25 21.42
C HIS A 100 -24.72 41.52 20.83
N THR A 101 -24.57 41.74 19.52
CA THR A 101 -25.17 42.88 18.81
C THR A 101 -26.68 42.87 18.89
N SER A 102 -27.30 41.69 18.72
CA SER A 102 -28.74 41.51 18.87
C SER A 102 -29.19 41.83 20.30
N THR A 103 -28.52 41.28 21.30
CA THR A 103 -28.80 41.53 22.72
C THR A 103 -28.72 43.02 23.05
N ILE A 104 -27.68 43.73 22.62
CA ILE A 104 -27.55 45.18 22.81
C ILE A 104 -28.73 45.94 22.18
N ARG A 105 -29.09 45.60 20.93
CA ARG A 105 -30.20 46.25 20.24
C ARG A 105 -31.52 46.08 21.00
N TRP A 106 -31.79 44.88 21.51
CA TRP A 106 -32.98 44.60 22.31
C TRP A 106 -32.96 45.32 23.66
N MET A 107 -31.80 45.45 24.31
CA MET A 107 -31.67 46.26 25.53
C MET A 107 -32.07 47.71 25.27
N PHE A 108 -31.59 48.34 24.19
CA PHE A 108 -31.98 49.72 23.87
C PHE A 108 -33.48 49.88 23.63
N LEU A 109 -34.10 49.00 22.84
CA LEU A 109 -35.55 49.02 22.59
C LEU A 109 -36.33 48.89 23.91
N PHE A 110 -35.89 47.99 24.78
CA PHE A 110 -36.48 47.81 26.10
C PHE A 110 -36.35 49.07 26.96
N TRP A 111 -35.15 49.66 27.06
CA TRP A 111 -34.88 50.88 27.85
C TRP A 111 -35.71 52.08 27.38
N VAL A 112 -35.82 52.30 26.07
CA VAL A 112 -36.66 53.38 25.51
C VAL A 112 -38.13 53.17 25.89
N GLY A 113 -38.63 51.93 25.83
CA GLY A 113 -39.97 51.60 26.28
C GLY A 113 -40.19 51.88 27.77
N GLN A 114 -39.26 51.47 28.64
CA GLN A 114 -39.33 51.72 30.08
C GLN A 114 -39.36 53.22 30.40
N ILE A 115 -38.49 54.02 29.78
CA ILE A 115 -38.45 55.48 29.96
C ILE A 115 -39.78 56.12 29.51
N GLY A 116 -40.33 55.67 28.37
CA GLY A 116 -41.63 56.15 27.88
C GLY A 116 -42.78 55.88 28.86
N VAL A 117 -42.83 54.68 29.46
CA VAL A 117 -43.84 54.34 30.48
C VAL A 117 -43.68 55.20 31.74
N LEU A 118 -42.45 55.36 32.24
CA LEU A 118 -42.18 56.19 33.42
C LEU A 118 -42.56 57.67 33.21
N LEU A 119 -42.21 58.24 32.04
CA LEU A 119 -42.58 59.60 31.69
C LEU A 119 -44.11 59.75 31.55
N GLY A 120 -44.77 58.78 30.92
CA GLY A 120 -46.23 58.77 30.81
C GLY A 120 -46.92 58.72 32.18
N MET A 121 -46.43 57.88 33.10
CA MET A 121 -46.93 57.80 34.47
C MET A 121 -46.69 59.09 35.25
N PHE A 122 -45.49 59.68 35.13
CA PHE A 122 -45.15 60.95 35.78
C PHE A 122 -46.06 62.09 35.29
N LEU A 123 -46.25 62.24 33.98
CA LEU A 123 -47.13 63.27 33.41
C LEU A 123 -48.60 63.08 33.81
N ALA A 124 -49.07 61.84 33.92
CA ALA A 124 -50.43 61.54 34.37
C ALA A 124 -50.64 61.86 35.87
N PHE A 125 -49.59 61.76 36.70
CA PHE A 125 -49.66 62.05 38.13
C PHE A 125 -49.59 63.55 38.45
N PHE A 126 -48.99 64.36 37.56
CA PHE A 126 -48.90 65.82 37.68
C PHE A 126 -50.04 66.59 36.97
N ARG A 127 -51.06 65.88 36.50
CA ARG A 127 -52.28 66.42 35.91
C ARG A 127 -53.47 66.19 36.82
#